data_AF-A0A1Y3AS09-F1
#
_entry.id   AF-A0A1Y3AS09-F1
#
_cell.length_a   1.000
_cell.length_b   1.000
_cell.length_c   1.000
_cell.angle_alpha   90.00
_cell.angle_beta   90.00
_cell.angle_gamma   90.00
#
_symmetry.space_group_name_H-M   'P 1'
#
loop_
_entity.id
_entity.type
_entity.pdbx_description
1 polymer ?
#
loop_
_entity_poly.entity_id
_entity_poly.type
_entity_poly.pdbx_seq_one_letter_code
_entity_poly.pdbx_strand_id
1 'polypeptide(L)'
;MPEWKRYITGGAKASYGKRTELSLMEQRQSLPIYQFKDELSKAVADNQILIVIGETGSGKTTQITQYLAEAGYVTRGKIGCTQPRRVAA
;
A
#
# COMPACT_ATOMS: atom_id res chain seq x y z
N MET A 1 8.19 38.22 10.35
CA MET A 1 7.40 36.99 10.15
C MET A 1 6.69 36.66 11.46
N PRO A 2 5.36 36.47 11.48
CA PRO A 2 4.59 36.17 12.69
C PRO A 2 4.99 34.84 13.33
N GLU A 3 4.93 34.73 14.67
CA GLU A 3 5.39 33.56 15.43
C GLU A 3 4.67 32.25 15.05
N TRP A 4 3.39 32.31 14.65
CA TRP A 4 2.60 31.14 14.26
C TRP A 4 3.14 30.41 13.03
N LYS A 5 3.92 31.08 12.15
CA LYS A 5 4.56 30.45 11.00
C LYS A 5 5.77 29.57 11.37
N ARG A 6 6.36 29.74 12.56
CA ARG A 6 7.51 28.92 13.01
C ARG A 6 7.12 27.48 13.32
N TYR A 7 5.85 27.22 13.67
CA TYR A 7 5.35 25.89 14.03
C TYR A 7 4.79 25.09 12.84
N ILE A 8 4.54 25.73 11.70
CA ILE A 8 3.95 25.08 10.50
C ILE A 8 5.05 24.58 9.55
N THR A 9 6.18 25.28 9.46
CA THR A 9 7.39 24.70 8.88
C THR A 9 7.97 23.71 9.89
N GLY A 10 7.44 22.49 9.88
CA GLY A 10 8.09 21.34 10.50
C GLY A 10 9.55 21.38 10.08
N GLY A 11 10.43 21.72 11.04
CA GLY A 11 11.85 21.91 10.78
C GLY A 11 12.43 20.68 10.10
N ALA A 12 13.62 20.83 9.52
CA ALA A 12 14.39 19.80 8.81
C ALA A 12 14.66 18.47 9.57
N LYS A 13 14.05 18.27 10.74
CA LYS A 13 14.11 17.11 11.64
C LYS A 13 12.79 16.31 11.75
N ALA A 14 11.77 16.57 10.93
CA ALA A 14 10.62 15.67 10.84
C ALA A 14 11.01 14.38 10.09
N SER A 15 11.33 13.31 10.83
CA SER A 15 11.62 12.00 10.23
C SER A 15 10.30 11.24 10.01
N TYR A 16 9.74 11.34 8.80
CA TYR A 16 8.62 10.52 8.37
C TYR A 16 9.15 9.12 7.97
N GLY A 17 9.32 8.24 8.96
CA GLY A 17 9.72 6.83 8.73
C GLY A 17 11.23 6.60 8.53
N LYS A 18 11.60 5.34 8.27
CA LYS A 18 12.98 4.94 7.97
C LYS A 18 13.34 5.38 6.55
N ARG A 19 14.39 6.20 6.42
CA ARG A 19 15.02 6.48 5.12
C ARG A 19 15.81 5.24 4.69
N THR A 20 15.52 4.70 3.52
CA THR A 20 16.26 3.59 2.91
C THR A 20 16.86 4.06 1.60
N GLU A 21 17.98 3.46 1.20
CA GLU A 21 18.59 3.69 -0.12
C GLU A 21 17.94 2.85 -1.23
N LEU A 22 17.07 1.90 -0.86
CA LEU A 22 16.29 1.09 -1.79
C LEU A 22 15.39 1.98 -2.65
N SER A 23 15.29 1.64 -3.93
CA SER A 23 14.25 2.17 -4.81
C SER A 23 12.86 1.78 -4.32
N LEU A 24 11.83 2.52 -4.74
CA LEU A 24 10.43 2.21 -4.42
C LEU A 24 10.05 0.78 -4.84
N MET A 25 10.62 0.28 -5.93
CA MET A 25 10.35 -1.06 -6.42
C MET A 25 10.96 -2.12 -5.49
N GLU A 26 12.21 -1.96 -5.11
CA GLU A 26 12.90 -2.87 -4.18
C GLU A 26 12.23 -2.86 -2.79
N GLN A 27 11.84 -1.69 -2.30
CA GLN A 27 11.06 -1.58 -1.05
C GLN A 27 9.76 -2.38 -1.13
N ARG A 28 9.01 -2.24 -2.23
CA ARG A 28 7.75 -2.97 -2.47
C ARG A 28 7.96 -4.48 -2.55
N GLN A 29 9.06 -4.92 -3.15
CA GLN A 29 9.43 -6.34 -3.25
C GLN A 29 9.88 -6.91 -1.89
N SER A 30 10.39 -6.08 -0.99
CA SER A 30 10.76 -6.51 0.37
C SER A 30 9.56 -6.76 1.31
N LEU A 31 8.34 -6.36 0.91
CA LEU A 31 7.16 -6.57 1.74
C LEU A 31 6.74 -8.05 1.74
N PRO A 32 6.30 -8.63 2.88
CA PRO A 32 5.96 -10.05 2.98
C PRO A 32 4.95 -10.53 1.92
N ILE A 33 3.99 -9.67 1.55
CA ILE A 33 2.96 -10.02 0.56
C ILE A 33 3.51 -10.29 -0.84
N TYR A 34 4.70 -9.79 -1.18
CA TYR A 34 5.28 -9.95 -2.51
C TYR A 34 5.54 -11.43 -2.85
N GLN A 35 5.92 -12.23 -1.84
CA GLN A 35 6.17 -13.66 -1.99
C GLN A 35 4.92 -14.44 -2.42
N PHE A 36 3.74 -13.91 -2.13
CA PHE A 36 2.44 -14.52 -2.40
C PHE A 36 1.74 -13.91 -3.63
N LYS A 37 2.43 -13.06 -4.41
CA LYS A 37 1.82 -12.34 -5.55
C LYS A 37 1.12 -13.28 -6.53
N ASP A 38 1.81 -14.33 -6.97
CA ASP A 38 1.30 -15.24 -8.00
C ASP A 38 0.18 -16.13 -7.45
N GLU A 39 0.33 -16.62 -6.21
CA GLU A 39 -0.70 -17.40 -5.52
C GLU A 39 -1.97 -16.57 -5.31
N LEU A 40 -1.83 -15.31 -4.90
CA LEU A 40 -2.95 -14.39 -4.72
C LEU A 40 -3.66 -14.11 -6.06
N SER A 41 -2.90 -13.86 -7.13
CA SER A 41 -3.46 -13.61 -8.46
C SER A 41 -4.30 -14.80 -8.94
N LYS A 42 -3.77 -16.02 -8.76
CA LYS A 42 -4.49 -17.26 -9.09
C LYS A 42 -5.73 -17.43 -8.21
N ALA A 43 -5.59 -17.24 -6.90
CA ALA A 43 -6.71 -17.37 -5.97
C ALA A 43 -7.85 -16.38 -6.28
N VAL A 44 -7.53 -15.16 -6.73
CA VAL A 44 -8.54 -14.17 -7.13
C VAL A 44 -9.19 -14.54 -8.47
N ALA A 45 -8.46 -15.16 -9.40
CA ALA A 45 -9.04 -15.66 -10.64
C ALA A 45 -10.00 -16.85 -10.41
N ASP A 46 -9.64 -17.74 -9.49
CA ASP A 46 -10.38 -18.99 -9.23
C ASP A 46 -11.57 -18.81 -8.26
N ASN A 47 -11.61 -17.72 -7.48
CA ASN A 47 -12.61 -17.51 -6.43
C ASN A 47 -13.33 -16.17 -6.56
N GLN A 48 -14.67 -16.19 -6.55
CA GLN A 48 -15.47 -14.96 -6.52
C GLN A 48 -15.31 -14.18 -5.19
N ILE A 49 -15.05 -14.90 -4.08
CA ILE A 49 -14.82 -14.31 -2.76
C ILE A 49 -13.56 -14.95 -2.17
N LEU A 50 -12.60 -14.11 -1.77
CA LEU A 50 -11.35 -14.53 -1.16
C LEU A 50 -11.13 -13.79 0.17
N ILE A 51 -10.82 -14.54 1.24
CA ILE A 51 -10.46 -13.97 2.54
C ILE A 51 -8.93 -13.98 2.66
N VAL A 52 -8.34 -12.80 2.83
CA VAL A 52 -6.89 -12.63 2.97
C VAL A 52 -6.56 -12.19 4.38
N ILE A 53 -5.73 -12.97 5.08
CA ILE A 53 -5.27 -12.69 6.45
C ILE A 53 -3.78 -12.32 6.40
N GLY A 54 -3.38 -11.32 7.17
CA GLY A 54 -1.97 -11.01 7.37
C GLY A 54 -1.77 -9.89 8.39
N GLU A 55 -0.60 -9.80 8.98
CA GLU A 55 -0.27 -8.80 10.01
C GLU A 55 -0.22 -7.36 9.49
N THR A 56 -0.36 -6.38 10.37
CA THR A 56 -0.20 -4.96 10.00
C THR A 56 1.23 -4.72 9.50
N GLY A 57 1.39 -3.97 8.40
CA GLY A 57 2.70 -3.75 7.78
C GLY A 57 3.11 -4.79 6.73
N SER A 58 2.34 -5.87 6.56
CA SER A 58 2.65 -6.90 5.55
C SER A 58 2.47 -6.45 4.08
N GLY A 59 1.88 -5.28 3.85
CA GLY A 59 1.64 -4.73 2.51
C GLY A 59 0.26 -5.02 1.89
N LYS A 60 -0.70 -5.56 2.66
CA LYS A 60 -2.05 -5.93 2.13
C LYS A 60 -2.76 -4.80 1.40
N THR A 61 -3.13 -3.74 2.12
CA THR A 61 -3.89 -2.61 1.56
C THR A 61 -3.12 -1.91 0.44
N THR A 62 -1.80 -1.83 0.55
CA THR A 62 -0.96 -1.07 -0.39
C THR A 62 -0.67 -1.83 -1.68
N GLN A 63 -0.50 -3.16 -1.63
CA GLN A 63 0.00 -3.95 -2.76
C GLN A 63 -1.09 -4.76 -3.48
N ILE A 64 -2.11 -5.27 -2.78
CA ILE A 64 -3.14 -6.13 -3.39
C ILE A 64 -3.85 -5.41 -4.53
N THR A 65 -4.23 -4.15 -4.32
CA THR A 65 -4.91 -3.32 -5.32
C THR A 65 -4.05 -3.10 -6.56
N GLN A 66 -2.73 -2.97 -6.40
CA GLN A 66 -1.79 -2.84 -7.52
C GLN A 66 -1.72 -4.14 -8.32
N TYR A 67 -1.60 -5.30 -7.65
CA TYR A 67 -1.55 -6.59 -8.34
C TYR A 67 -2.83 -6.88 -9.13
N LEU A 68 -3.99 -6.52 -8.57
CA LEU A 68 -5.27 -6.63 -9.27
C LEU A 68 -5.37 -5.68 -10.46
N ALA A 69 -4.83 -4.46 -10.34
CA ALA A 69 -4.76 -3.54 -11.47
C ALA A 69 -3.85 -4.08 -12.58
N GLU A 70 -2.68 -4.61 -12.24
CA GLU A 70 -1.73 -5.25 -13.15
C GLU A 70 -2.32 -6.51 -13.83
N ALA A 71 -3.13 -7.28 -13.10
CA ALA A 71 -3.85 -8.44 -13.64
C ALA A 71 -5.02 -8.07 -14.57
N GLY A 72 -5.29 -6.79 -14.77
CA GLY A 72 -6.28 -6.30 -15.74
C GLY A 72 -7.68 -6.08 -15.20
N TYR A 73 -7.90 -6.18 -13.88
CA TYR A 73 -9.23 -5.95 -13.27
C TYR A 73 -9.71 -4.49 -13.36
N VAL A 74 -8.81 -3.56 -13.70
CA VAL A 74 -9.14 -2.14 -13.95
C VAL A 74 -9.42 -1.82 -15.42
N THR A 75 -9.26 -2.79 -16.33
CA THR A 75 -9.51 -2.56 -17.77
C THR A 75 -10.97 -2.23 -18.06
N ARG A 76 -11.89 -2.80 -17.27
CA ARG A 76 -13.33 -2.54 -17.33
C ARG A 76 -13.88 -2.22 -15.95
N GLY A 77 -13.53 -1.04 -15.42
CA GLY A 77 -14.09 -0.54 -14.16
C GLY A 77 -13.04 0.06 -13.22
N LYS A 78 -13.32 0.02 -11.92
CA LYS A 78 -12.44 0.55 -10.87
C LYS A 78 -12.35 -0.45 -9.72
N ILE A 79 -11.18 -0.51 -9.09
CA ILE A 79 -10.98 -1.25 -7.84
C ILE A 79 -11.24 -0.28 -6.68
N GLY A 80 -12.16 -0.65 -5.79
CA GLY A 80 -12.43 0.09 -4.57
C GLY A 80 -11.66 -0.51 -3.39
N CYS A 81 -10.76 0.27 -2.79
CA CYS A 81 -10.20 -0.05 -1.48
C CYS A 81 -10.91 0.81 -0.44
N THR A 82 -11.52 0.16 0.56
CA THR A 82 -12.18 0.87 1.66
C THR A 82 -11.39 0.67 2.94
N GLN A 83 -11.34 1.70 3.77
CA GLN A 83 -10.66 1.68 5.07
C GLN A 83 -11.60 2.24 6.14
N PRO A 84 -11.66 1.63 7.35
CA PRO A 84 -12.57 2.09 8.40
C PRO A 84 -12.17 3.46 8.96
N ARG A 85 -10.89 3.85 8.84
CA ARG A 85 -10.38 5.15 9.28
C ARG A 85 -10.15 6.04 8.07
N ARG A 86 -10.72 7.24 8.09
CA ARG A 86 -10.56 8.25 7.02
C ARG A 86 -9.09 8.58 6.70
N VAL A 87 -8.23 8.61 7.71
CA VAL A 87 -6.80 8.96 7.55
C VAL A 87 -5.99 7.83 6.90
N ALA A 88 -6.50 6.59 6.93
CA ALA A 88 -5.82 5.43 6.35
C ALA A 88 -6.26 5.12 4.91
N ALA A 89 -7.34 5.77 4.44
CA ALA A 89 -7.85 5.65 3.09
C ALA A 89 -7.00 6.45 2.08
#